data_AF-A0AAU6UPF2-F1
#
_entry.id   AF-A0AAU6UPF2-F1
#
_cell.length_a   1.000
_cell.length_b   1.000
_cell.length_c   1.000
_cell.angle_alpha   90.00
_cell.angle_beta   90.00
_cell.angle_gamma   90.00
#
_symmetry.space_group_name_H-M   'P 1'
#
loop_
_entity.id
_entity.type
_entity.pdbx_description
1 polymer ?
#
loop_
_entity_poly.entity_id
_entity_poly.type
_entity_poly.pdbx_seq_one_letter_code
_entity_poly.pdbx_strand_id
1 'polypeptide(L)'
;MNSAHFLHELAQRGLMAQSTPIDELSELLNRPQTLYCGFDPTAGSLHIGHLVPLLMLKRFQDAGHTAIALIGGATGMIGDPSFKAAERTLNPSTTVQQWVNDLAQQIDQVMTPHLTQPLLCVNNADWITKINVIDFFRDIGKHFSVNAMINRESVKQRLSRPDQGISFTEFSYSLLQSFDFAHLNQQYQCRLQIGGNDQWGNIVSGIDLTRRLNNQVVHGLTLPLITKSDGTKFGKTESGAIWLDSNKTSPYAFYQFWLNTDDADVYRFLRYYTFLSLSDIEAIEQQDKASTGKPQAQQVLAEQLTRFVHGEEGLLSAQRITQALFRGEMNQLSLAELQQLELDGLPCYQTDNSDSLIELMLVTQLASSKRQAREWLANGAIRINGERMDQEQLSSQFALFDRYYVIQRGKKQFALVKLN
;
A
#
# COMPACT_ATOMS: atom_id res chain seq x y z
N MET A 1 -5.20 29.43 7.91
CA MET A 1 -6.10 28.38 7.39
C MET A 1 -7.14 28.10 8.46
N ASN A 2 -8.41 27.89 8.12
CA ASN A 2 -9.44 27.60 9.14
C ASN A 2 -9.37 26.10 9.49
N SER A 3 -8.86 25.76 10.68
CA SER A 3 -8.67 24.36 11.09
C SER A 3 -9.97 23.56 11.11
N ALA A 4 -11.09 24.23 11.41
CA ALA A 4 -12.42 23.63 11.37
C ALA A 4 -12.80 23.19 9.96
N HIS A 5 -12.38 23.93 8.93
CA HIS A 5 -12.61 23.55 7.54
C HIS A 5 -11.76 22.33 7.14
N PHE A 6 -10.50 22.27 7.56
CA PHE A 6 -9.62 21.13 7.27
C PHE A 6 -10.11 19.83 7.92
N LEU A 7 -10.44 19.86 9.22
CA LEU A 7 -11.01 18.69 9.90
C LEU A 7 -12.37 18.29 9.31
N HIS A 8 -13.19 19.27 8.93
CA HIS A 8 -14.45 18.99 8.25
C HIS A 8 -14.25 18.29 6.90
N GLU A 9 -13.27 18.72 6.10
CA GLU A 9 -12.93 18.06 4.83
C GLU A 9 -12.46 16.61 5.07
N LEU A 10 -11.59 16.38 6.07
CA LEU A 10 -11.16 15.03 6.44
C LEU A 10 -12.34 14.14 6.85
N ALA A 11 -13.30 14.69 7.62
CA ALA A 11 -14.52 14.00 8.00
C ALA A 11 -15.41 13.69 6.78
N GLN A 12 -15.61 14.64 5.87
CA GLN A 12 -16.37 14.44 4.62
C GLN A 12 -15.72 13.41 3.69
N ARG A 13 -14.39 13.35 3.68
CA ARG A 13 -13.65 12.30 2.97
C ARG A 13 -13.80 10.93 3.64
N GLY A 14 -14.24 10.88 4.90
CA GLY A 14 -14.32 9.66 5.72
C GLY A 14 -12.96 9.23 6.29
N LEU A 15 -11.97 10.13 6.37
CA LEU A 15 -10.60 9.82 6.80
C LEU A 15 -10.37 9.88 8.31
N MET A 16 -11.43 10.06 9.10
CA MET A 16 -11.39 10.12 10.56
C MET A 16 -12.20 8.98 11.17
N ALA A 17 -11.55 8.11 11.95
CA ALA A 17 -12.19 7.00 12.65
C ALA A 17 -12.36 7.30 14.14
N GLN A 18 -11.26 7.59 14.84
CA GLN A 18 -11.27 7.99 16.25
C GLN A 18 -10.35 9.19 16.45
N SER A 19 -10.64 10.03 17.43
CA SER A 19 -9.76 11.13 17.81
C SER A 19 -9.89 11.44 19.29
N THR A 20 -8.88 12.11 19.84
CA THR A 20 -9.07 12.90 21.08
C THR A 20 -10.19 13.93 20.88
N PRO A 21 -10.78 14.52 21.93
CA PRO A 21 -11.90 15.45 21.81
C PRO A 21 -11.73 16.45 20.65
N ILE A 22 -12.71 16.46 19.74
CA ILE A 22 -12.59 17.12 18.43
C ILE A 22 -12.42 18.64 18.56
N ASP A 23 -13.04 19.25 19.57
CA ASP A 23 -12.94 20.67 19.84
C ASP A 23 -11.50 21.07 20.21
N GLU A 24 -10.83 20.28 21.07
CA GLU A 24 -9.43 20.51 21.44
C GLU A 24 -8.48 20.30 20.26
N LEU A 25 -8.74 19.27 19.44
CA LEU A 25 -7.95 19.02 18.23
C LEU A 25 -8.12 20.17 17.21
N SER A 26 -9.34 20.68 17.04
CA SER A 26 -9.60 21.84 16.18
C SER A 26 -8.88 23.08 16.68
N GLU A 27 -8.90 23.34 17.99
CA GLU A 27 -8.17 24.44 18.60
C GLU A 27 -6.66 24.31 18.38
N LEU A 28 -6.10 23.11 18.59
CA LEU A 28 -4.68 22.83 18.36
C LEU A 28 -4.25 23.16 16.91
N LEU A 29 -5.06 22.75 15.94
CA LEU A 29 -4.76 22.89 14.51
C LEU A 29 -4.97 24.31 13.97
N ASN A 30 -5.42 25.28 14.78
CA ASN A 30 -5.49 26.69 14.38
C ASN A 30 -4.12 27.33 14.11
N ARG A 31 -3.04 26.68 14.56
CA ARG A 31 -1.65 27.09 14.33
C ARG A 31 -0.86 25.91 13.74
N PRO A 32 0.21 26.16 12.96
CA PRO A 32 1.12 25.12 12.49
C PRO A 32 1.53 24.18 13.63
N GLN A 33 1.43 22.88 13.39
CA GLN A 33 1.73 21.82 14.35
C GLN A 33 2.72 20.87 13.75
N THR A 34 3.47 20.17 14.59
CA THR A 34 4.21 18.98 14.19
C THR A 34 3.39 17.74 14.52
N LEU A 35 3.23 16.85 13.55
CA LEU A 35 2.57 15.56 13.70
C LEU A 35 3.47 14.42 13.20
N TYR A 36 3.15 13.18 13.59
CA TYR A 36 3.85 12.01 13.05
C TYR A 36 2.95 10.81 12.78
N CYS A 37 3.41 9.93 11.89
CA CYS A 37 2.88 8.58 11.70
C CYS A 37 4.04 7.58 11.74
N GLY A 38 3.84 6.44 12.40
CA GLY A 38 4.80 5.33 12.45
C GLY A 38 4.63 4.34 11.30
N PHE A 39 5.74 3.81 10.78
CA PHE A 39 5.81 2.78 9.76
C PHE A 39 6.83 1.72 10.17
N ASP A 40 6.34 0.55 10.59
CA ASP A 40 7.21 -0.56 10.96
C ASP A 40 7.71 -1.33 9.71
N PRO A 41 9.01 -1.60 9.60
CA PRO A 41 9.59 -2.39 8.52
C PRO A 41 9.23 -3.87 8.67
N THR A 42 8.13 -4.30 8.06
CA THR A 42 7.73 -5.73 8.01
C THR A 42 8.17 -6.44 6.72
N ALA A 43 8.57 -5.66 5.73
CA ALA A 43 9.12 -6.08 4.44
C ALA A 43 9.92 -4.91 3.86
N GLY A 44 10.79 -5.16 2.88
CA GLY A 44 11.58 -4.12 2.21
C GLY A 44 10.79 -3.29 1.20
N SER A 45 9.49 -3.07 1.43
CA SER A 45 8.63 -2.16 0.65
C SER A 45 7.34 -1.93 1.41
N LEU A 46 6.80 -0.73 1.31
CA LEU A 46 5.41 -0.42 1.62
C LEU A 46 4.49 -0.96 0.52
N HIS A 47 3.21 -0.98 0.84
CA HIS A 47 2.12 -1.46 -0.03
C HIS A 47 0.94 -0.51 0.13
N ILE A 48 -0.09 -0.62 -0.70
CA ILE A 48 -1.21 0.35 -0.74
C ILE A 48 -1.95 0.57 0.60
N GLY A 49 -1.89 -0.40 1.53
CA GLY A 49 -2.40 -0.23 2.90
C GLY A 49 -1.66 0.86 3.72
N HIS A 50 -0.38 1.11 3.43
CA HIS A 50 0.42 2.15 4.06
C HIS A 50 0.29 3.51 3.37
N LEU A 51 -0.32 3.54 2.18
CA LEU A 51 -0.42 4.76 1.39
C LEU A 51 -1.40 5.77 2.01
N VAL A 52 -2.51 5.33 2.63
CA VAL A 52 -3.47 6.25 3.27
C VAL A 52 -2.82 7.07 4.41
N PRO A 53 -2.07 6.48 5.36
CA PRO A 53 -1.31 7.26 6.33
C PRO A 53 -0.28 8.22 5.72
N LEU A 54 0.44 7.83 4.65
CA LEU A 54 1.38 8.72 3.96
C LEU A 54 0.67 9.91 3.30
N LEU A 55 -0.44 9.65 2.61
CA LEU A 55 -1.26 10.70 2.00
C LEU A 55 -1.84 11.63 3.06
N MET A 56 -2.19 11.10 4.25
CA MET A 56 -2.63 11.91 5.38
C MET A 56 -1.52 12.86 5.85
N LEU A 57 -0.28 12.38 6.01
CA LEU A 57 0.86 13.25 6.33
C LEU A 57 0.99 14.40 5.31
N LYS A 58 0.87 14.10 4.01
CA LYS A 58 0.83 15.12 2.97
C LYS A 58 -0.33 16.10 3.11
N ARG A 59 -1.56 15.64 3.38
CA ARG A 59 -2.72 16.52 3.61
C ARG A 59 -2.47 17.51 4.76
N PHE A 60 -1.81 17.06 5.83
CA PHE A 60 -1.40 17.96 6.91
C PHE A 60 -0.30 18.94 6.47
N GLN A 61 0.68 18.53 5.65
CA GLN A 61 1.66 19.46 5.08
C GLN A 61 1.03 20.51 4.16
N ASP A 62 0.11 20.10 3.28
CA ASP A 62 -0.65 21.00 2.43
C ASP A 62 -1.47 22.01 3.27
N ALA A 63 -1.91 21.58 4.46
CA ALA A 63 -2.58 22.44 5.43
C ALA A 63 -1.65 23.35 6.25
N GLY A 64 -0.33 23.31 6.01
CA GLY A 64 0.68 24.14 6.66
C GLY A 64 1.25 23.57 7.97
N HIS A 65 1.07 22.27 8.21
CA HIS A 65 1.68 21.57 9.35
C HIS A 65 3.00 20.87 8.95
N THR A 66 3.80 20.49 9.94
CA THR A 66 5.03 19.72 9.74
C THR A 66 4.75 18.25 10.00
N ALA A 67 5.02 17.39 9.02
CA ALA A 67 4.76 15.96 9.13
C ALA A 67 6.05 15.15 9.26
N ILE A 68 6.04 14.21 10.20
CA ILE A 68 7.13 13.28 10.47
C ILE A 68 6.71 11.87 10.05
N ALA A 69 7.50 11.24 9.18
CA ALA A 69 7.42 9.81 8.92
C ALA A 69 8.41 9.10 9.84
N LEU A 70 7.91 8.43 10.87
CA LEU A 70 8.73 7.66 11.80
C LEU A 70 8.88 6.24 11.29
N ILE A 71 10.11 5.82 10.96
CA ILE A 71 10.42 4.43 10.64
C ILE A 71 10.74 3.67 11.92
N GLY A 72 10.08 2.54 12.08
CA GLY A 72 10.18 1.69 13.25
C GLY A 72 11.39 0.77 13.27
N GLY A 73 12.62 1.28 13.19
CA GLY A 73 13.81 0.42 13.20
C GLY A 73 13.96 -0.42 14.47
N ALA A 74 13.55 0.09 15.63
CA ALA A 74 13.51 -0.66 16.87
C ALA A 74 12.19 -1.41 17.09
N THR A 75 11.05 -0.78 16.82
CA THR A 75 9.71 -1.40 16.96
C THR A 75 9.52 -2.57 15.99
N GLY A 76 10.11 -2.50 14.79
CA GLY A 76 10.14 -3.58 13.80
C GLY A 76 10.93 -4.82 14.25
N MET A 77 11.87 -4.67 15.19
CA MET A 77 12.57 -5.81 15.81
C MET A 77 11.73 -6.52 16.88
N ILE A 78 10.60 -5.93 17.30
CA ILE A 78 9.72 -6.46 18.35
C ILE A 78 8.43 -7.00 17.73
N GLY A 79 7.81 -6.21 16.85
CA GLY A 79 6.57 -6.55 16.16
C GLY A 79 5.32 -6.11 16.93
N ASP A 80 4.44 -5.36 16.25
CA ASP A 80 3.16 -4.94 16.81
C ASP A 80 2.13 -6.09 16.87
N PRO A 81 1.63 -6.47 18.06
CA PRO A 81 0.60 -7.50 18.22
C PRO A 81 -0.82 -7.01 17.92
N SER A 82 -1.04 -5.70 17.72
CA SER A 82 -2.37 -5.10 17.67
C SER A 82 -3.27 -5.76 16.61
N PHE A 83 -4.37 -6.37 17.08
CA PHE A 83 -5.35 -7.08 16.25
C PHE A 83 -4.74 -8.21 15.37
N LYS A 84 -3.58 -8.76 15.75
CA LYS A 84 -2.97 -9.94 15.13
C LYS A 84 -3.35 -11.19 15.91
N ALA A 85 -3.66 -12.27 15.18
CA ALA A 85 -4.07 -13.55 15.79
C ALA A 85 -2.88 -14.43 16.21
N ALA A 86 -1.72 -14.24 15.58
CA ALA A 86 -0.52 -15.04 15.81
C ALA A 86 0.70 -14.14 16.08
N GLU A 87 1.68 -14.70 16.79
CA GLU A 87 2.97 -14.07 17.06
C GLU A 87 3.76 -13.88 15.75
N ARG A 88 4.45 -12.75 15.64
CA ARG A 88 5.31 -12.50 14.49
C ARG A 88 6.65 -13.23 14.65
N THR A 89 7.15 -13.76 13.54
CA THR A 89 8.54 -14.22 13.47
C THR A 89 9.47 -13.02 13.55
N LEU A 90 10.45 -13.08 14.46
CA LEU A 90 11.47 -12.05 14.58
C LEU A 90 12.45 -12.13 13.40
N ASN A 91 12.65 -11.01 12.73
CA ASN A 91 13.60 -10.92 11.62
C ASN A 91 15.02 -10.61 12.15
N PRO A 92 16.08 -11.05 11.46
CA PRO A 92 17.45 -10.65 11.79
C PRO A 92 17.58 -9.12 11.78
N SER A 93 18.38 -8.57 12.70
CA SER A 93 18.60 -7.12 12.80
C SER A 93 19.16 -6.52 11.50
N THR A 94 19.99 -7.27 10.77
CA THR A 94 20.52 -6.88 9.46
C THR A 94 19.41 -6.74 8.42
N THR A 95 18.43 -7.66 8.41
CA THR A 95 17.25 -7.59 7.53
C THR A 95 16.38 -6.39 7.88
N VAL A 96 16.11 -6.16 9.17
CA VAL A 96 15.32 -5.01 9.62
C VAL A 96 16.02 -3.70 9.23
N GLN A 97 17.32 -3.60 9.43
CA GLN A 97 18.08 -2.40 9.05
C GLN A 97 18.07 -2.14 7.54
N GLN A 98 18.13 -3.20 6.72
CA GLN A 98 17.96 -3.05 5.27
C GLN A 98 16.58 -2.51 4.94
N TRP A 99 15.52 -3.09 5.51
CA TRP A 99 14.15 -2.63 5.27
C TRP A 99 13.89 -1.21 5.77
N VAL A 100 14.51 -0.79 6.88
CA VAL A 100 14.47 0.60 7.33
C VAL A 100 14.97 1.54 6.22
N ASN A 101 16.10 1.21 5.59
CA ASN A 101 16.68 2.01 4.52
C ASN A 101 15.79 1.98 3.27
N ASP A 102 15.29 0.80 2.89
CA ASP A 102 14.38 0.62 1.74
C ASP A 102 13.11 1.46 1.91
N LEU A 103 12.51 1.45 3.11
CA LEU A 103 11.30 2.23 3.43
C LEU A 103 11.59 3.72 3.42
N ALA A 104 12.72 4.16 3.99
CA ALA A 104 13.11 5.58 3.98
C ALA A 104 13.26 6.10 2.56
N GLN A 105 13.98 5.36 1.72
CA GLN A 105 14.16 5.70 0.32
C GLN A 105 12.84 5.70 -0.45
N GLN A 106 11.99 4.69 -0.23
CA GLN A 106 10.71 4.61 -0.92
C GLN A 106 9.76 5.75 -0.52
N ILE A 107 9.70 6.12 0.76
CA ILE A 107 8.90 7.27 1.22
C ILE A 107 9.40 8.55 0.56
N ASP A 108 10.71 8.78 0.52
CA ASP A 108 11.29 9.95 -0.14
C ASP A 108 10.94 9.98 -1.64
N GLN A 109 11.21 8.89 -2.36
CA GLN A 109 10.93 8.79 -3.81
C GLN A 109 9.45 9.01 -4.15
N VAL A 110 8.54 8.42 -3.38
CA VAL A 110 7.10 8.53 -3.63
C VAL A 110 6.55 9.89 -3.21
N MET A 111 7.00 10.46 -2.09
CA MET A 111 6.36 11.65 -1.52
C MET A 111 6.99 12.96 -2.00
N THR A 112 8.32 13.04 -2.12
CA THR A 112 9.05 14.28 -2.45
C THR A 112 8.54 14.99 -3.70
N PRO A 113 8.18 14.31 -4.81
CA PRO A 113 7.62 14.97 -5.99
C PRO A 113 6.30 15.73 -5.74
N HIS A 114 5.58 15.40 -4.67
CA HIS A 114 4.24 15.95 -4.37
C HIS A 114 4.22 16.90 -3.18
N LEU A 115 5.39 17.30 -2.68
CA LEU A 115 5.55 18.11 -1.49
C LEU A 115 6.32 19.38 -1.75
N THR A 116 5.91 20.48 -1.13
CA THR A 116 6.64 21.75 -1.16
C THR A 116 7.86 21.74 -0.25
N GLN A 117 7.86 20.88 0.77
CA GLN A 117 8.95 20.67 1.71
C GLN A 117 9.08 19.16 2.00
N PRO A 118 10.30 18.59 2.05
CA PRO A 118 10.47 17.17 2.33
C PRO A 118 9.80 16.75 3.64
N LEU A 119 9.30 15.51 3.68
CA LEU A 119 8.88 14.90 4.95
C LEU A 119 10.10 14.74 5.86
N LEU A 120 9.91 15.02 7.15
CA LEU A 120 10.93 14.68 8.14
C LEU A 120 10.88 13.18 8.39
N CYS A 121 11.80 12.43 7.80
CA CYS A 121 11.93 10.99 8.00
C CYS A 121 12.92 10.72 9.14
N VAL A 122 12.49 10.01 10.19
CA VAL A 122 13.30 9.72 11.39
C VAL A 122 13.17 8.25 11.78
N ASN A 123 14.13 7.71 12.53
CA ASN A 123 14.16 6.29 12.90
C ASN A 123 14.18 6.12 14.43
N ASN A 124 13.23 5.39 15.01
CA ASN A 124 13.21 5.19 16.46
C ASN A 124 14.38 4.35 17.01
N ALA A 125 15.11 3.64 16.16
CA ALA A 125 16.36 3.01 16.56
C ALA A 125 17.38 4.04 17.08
N ASP A 126 17.32 5.30 16.62
CA ASP A 126 18.26 6.35 17.01
C ASP A 126 18.22 6.70 18.50
N TRP A 127 17.09 6.48 19.17
CA TRP A 127 16.96 6.66 20.61
C TRP A 127 16.73 5.35 21.35
N ILE A 128 15.88 4.45 20.86
CA ILE A 128 15.51 3.22 21.59
C ILE A 128 16.74 2.33 21.83
N THR A 129 17.60 2.14 20.83
CA THR A 129 18.75 1.23 20.95
C THR A 129 19.82 1.74 21.92
N LYS A 130 19.77 3.01 22.29
CA LYS A 130 20.71 3.66 23.21
C LYS A 130 20.22 3.63 24.66
N ILE A 131 18.98 3.21 24.91
CA ILE A 131 18.42 3.13 26.25
C ILE A 131 18.84 1.81 26.87
N ASN A 132 19.42 1.88 28.07
CA ASN A 132 19.73 0.69 28.85
C ASN A 132 18.42 0.07 29.38
N VAL A 133 18.35 -1.26 29.45
CA VAL A 133 17.14 -1.99 29.89
C VAL A 133 16.58 -1.57 31.26
N ILE A 134 17.46 -1.26 32.23
CA ILE A 134 17.07 -0.76 33.56
C ILE A 134 16.45 0.64 33.44
N ASP A 135 17.06 1.54 32.67
CA ASP A 135 16.51 2.88 32.44
C ASP A 135 15.16 2.78 31.71
N PHE A 136 15.03 1.88 30.74
CA PHE A 136 13.76 1.63 30.05
C PHE A 136 12.66 1.25 31.05
N PHE A 137 12.87 0.26 31.91
CA PHE A 137 11.84 -0.15 32.86
C PHE A 137 11.58 0.89 33.97
N ARG A 138 12.63 1.58 34.45
CA ARG A 138 12.50 2.57 35.51
C ARG A 138 11.85 3.85 35.03
N ASP A 139 12.18 4.31 33.84
CA ASP A 139 11.81 5.65 33.37
C ASP A 139 10.56 5.59 32.48
N ILE A 140 10.36 4.49 31.75
CA ILE A 140 9.16 4.27 30.91
C ILE A 140 8.23 3.26 31.56
N GLY A 141 8.73 2.04 31.86
CA GLY A 141 7.93 0.90 32.32
C GLY A 141 7.08 1.18 33.57
N LYS A 142 7.59 1.96 34.54
CA LYS A 142 6.85 2.33 35.78
C LYS A 142 5.51 3.02 35.51
N HIS A 143 5.32 3.61 34.33
CA HIS A 143 4.11 4.34 33.99
C HIS A 143 3.01 3.43 33.42
N PHE A 144 3.30 2.15 33.16
CA PHE A 144 2.38 1.21 32.55
C PHE A 144 1.85 0.23 33.59
N SER A 145 0.53 0.26 33.80
CA SER A 145 -0.14 -0.75 34.63
C SER A 145 -0.36 -2.01 33.81
N VAL A 146 0.17 -3.14 34.28
CA VAL A 146 -0.06 -4.45 33.68
C VAL A 146 -1.57 -4.76 33.60
N ASN A 147 -2.33 -4.47 34.65
CA ASN A 147 -3.79 -4.65 34.66
C ASN A 147 -4.49 -3.84 33.56
N ALA A 148 -4.03 -2.61 33.29
CA ALA A 148 -4.58 -1.81 32.21
C ALA A 148 -4.20 -2.40 30.83
N MET A 149 -2.94 -2.80 30.66
CA MET A 149 -2.42 -3.33 29.39
C MET A 149 -3.14 -4.61 28.95
N ILE A 150 -3.34 -5.58 29.85
CA ILE A 150 -3.99 -6.86 29.51
C ILE A 150 -5.48 -6.70 29.15
N ASN A 151 -6.12 -5.62 29.61
CA ASN A 151 -7.54 -5.35 29.36
C ASN A 151 -7.78 -4.59 28.05
N ARG A 152 -6.73 -4.16 27.34
CA ARG A 152 -6.85 -3.47 26.06
C ARG A 152 -7.36 -4.41 24.98
N GLU A 153 -8.31 -3.92 24.19
CA GLU A 153 -8.96 -4.72 23.14
C GLU A 153 -7.96 -5.33 22.14
N SER A 154 -6.89 -4.59 21.80
CA SER A 154 -5.85 -5.03 20.87
C SER A 154 -5.07 -6.27 21.31
N VAL A 155 -5.01 -6.56 22.62
CA VAL A 155 -4.24 -7.67 23.22
C VAL A 155 -5.14 -8.70 23.92
N LYS A 156 -6.29 -8.27 24.46
CA LYS A 156 -7.24 -9.09 25.23
C LYS A 156 -7.67 -10.35 24.47
N GLN A 157 -7.85 -10.25 23.15
CA GLN A 157 -8.22 -11.39 22.32
C GLN A 157 -7.16 -12.50 22.28
N ARG A 158 -5.86 -12.14 22.30
CA ARG A 158 -4.76 -13.12 22.34
C ARG A 158 -4.64 -13.77 23.71
N LEU A 159 -4.72 -12.98 24.78
CA LEU A 159 -4.66 -13.50 26.16
C LEU A 159 -5.81 -14.48 26.49
N SER A 160 -6.93 -14.40 25.78
CA SER A 160 -8.08 -15.27 25.98
C SER A 160 -7.93 -16.65 25.30
N ARG A 161 -6.93 -16.86 24.45
CA ARG A 161 -6.72 -18.11 23.70
C ARG A 161 -5.61 -18.96 24.37
N PRO A 162 -5.92 -20.15 24.90
CA PRO A 162 -4.94 -20.99 25.63
C PRO A 162 -3.71 -21.36 24.81
N ASP A 163 -3.88 -21.54 23.50
CA ASP A 163 -2.85 -22.04 22.58
C ASP A 163 -2.15 -20.91 21.79
N GLN A 164 -2.57 -19.65 22.01
CA GLN A 164 -2.08 -18.46 21.30
C GLN A 164 -1.80 -17.34 22.29
N GLY A 165 -0.81 -17.56 23.16
CA GLY A 165 -0.33 -16.54 24.10
C GLY A 165 0.30 -15.33 23.40
N ILE A 166 0.65 -14.30 24.18
CA ILE A 166 1.46 -13.17 23.74
C ILE A 166 2.76 -13.19 24.53
N SER A 167 3.90 -13.06 23.84
CA SER A 167 5.19 -13.00 24.51
C SER A 167 5.40 -11.65 25.21
N PHE A 168 6.31 -11.61 26.18
CA PHE A 168 6.71 -10.35 26.81
C PHE A 168 7.27 -9.36 25.79
N THR A 169 7.96 -9.85 24.76
CA THR A 169 8.50 -9.07 23.64
C THR A 169 7.38 -8.28 22.97
N GLU A 170 6.36 -8.94 22.40
CA GLU A 170 5.23 -8.25 21.75
C GLU A 170 4.40 -7.44 22.76
N PHE A 171 4.23 -7.91 23.99
CA PHE A 171 3.51 -7.17 25.03
C PHE A 171 4.18 -5.84 25.38
N SER A 172 5.51 -5.77 25.29
CA SER A 172 6.29 -4.56 25.54
C SER A 172 6.25 -3.54 24.39
N TYR A 173 5.74 -3.91 23.20
CA TYR A 173 5.69 -3.05 22.02
C TYR A 173 5.03 -1.69 22.30
N SER A 174 3.90 -1.70 23.01
CA SER A 174 3.16 -0.47 23.32
C SER A 174 3.98 0.54 24.13
N LEU A 175 4.95 0.09 24.95
CA LEU A 175 5.83 0.98 25.72
C LEU A 175 6.79 1.72 24.77
N LEU A 176 7.30 1.03 23.76
CA LEU A 176 8.23 1.59 22.76
C LEU A 176 7.54 2.65 21.90
N GLN A 177 6.39 2.33 21.30
CA GLN A 177 5.64 3.30 20.51
C GLN A 177 5.16 4.50 21.36
N SER A 178 4.85 4.28 22.63
CA SER A 178 4.50 5.39 23.54
C SER A 178 5.68 6.30 23.78
N PHE A 179 6.87 5.72 23.96
CA PHE A 179 8.10 6.47 24.16
C PHE A 179 8.47 7.28 22.92
N ASP A 180 8.19 6.75 21.71
CA ASP A 180 8.37 7.50 20.47
C ASP A 180 7.58 8.82 20.49
N PHE A 181 6.32 8.82 20.96
CA PHE A 181 5.55 10.06 21.05
C PHE A 181 6.20 11.05 22.04
N ALA A 182 6.60 10.57 23.22
CA ALA A 182 7.26 11.42 24.21
C ALA A 182 8.59 11.99 23.69
N HIS A 183 9.38 11.18 22.99
CA HIS A 183 10.65 11.60 22.39
C HIS A 183 10.43 12.63 21.28
N LEU A 184 9.52 12.36 20.34
CA LEU A 184 9.21 13.28 19.24
C LEU A 184 8.58 14.58 19.74
N ASN A 185 7.80 14.53 20.82
CA ASN A 185 7.30 15.72 21.50
C ASN A 185 8.44 16.57 22.07
N GLN A 186 9.42 15.94 22.73
CA GLN A 186 10.56 16.65 23.31
C GLN A 186 11.49 17.24 22.23
N GLN A 187 11.80 16.47 21.18
CA GLN A 187 12.78 16.87 20.16
C GLN A 187 12.21 17.77 19.07
N TYR A 188 10.99 17.48 18.61
CA TYR A 188 10.40 18.13 17.43
C TYR A 188 9.12 18.90 17.75
N GLN A 189 8.78 19.03 19.04
CA GLN A 189 7.52 19.64 19.48
C GLN A 189 6.31 18.96 18.82
N CYS A 190 6.40 17.65 18.57
CA CYS A 190 5.32 16.86 18.00
C CYS A 190 4.13 16.81 18.97
N ARG A 191 2.94 17.19 18.51
CA ARG A 191 1.72 17.29 19.34
C ARG A 191 0.55 16.47 18.82
N LEU A 192 0.70 15.76 17.70
CA LEU A 192 -0.33 14.90 17.13
C LEU A 192 0.30 13.61 16.60
N GLN A 193 -0.25 12.46 16.98
CA GLN A 193 0.05 11.19 16.32
C GLN A 193 -1.14 10.78 15.45
N ILE A 194 -0.85 10.37 14.22
CA ILE A 194 -1.83 9.73 13.33
C ILE A 194 -1.46 8.28 13.06
N GLY A 195 -2.45 7.44 12.74
CA GLY A 195 -2.22 6.04 12.42
C GLY A 195 -3.49 5.30 11.99
N GLY A 196 -3.36 4.02 11.62
CA GLY A 196 -4.53 3.17 11.36
C GLY A 196 -5.41 2.99 12.60
N ASN A 197 -6.68 2.64 12.42
CA ASN A 197 -7.61 2.46 13.54
C ASN A 197 -7.17 1.39 14.56
N ASP A 198 -6.41 0.40 14.09
CA ASP A 198 -5.78 -0.63 14.91
C ASP A 198 -4.74 -0.08 15.90
N GLN A 199 -4.25 1.15 15.69
CA GLN A 199 -3.22 1.81 16.51
C GLN A 199 -3.77 2.64 17.67
N TRP A 200 -5.10 2.78 17.81
CA TRP A 200 -5.71 3.67 18.81
C TRP A 200 -5.17 3.43 20.22
N GLY A 201 -5.07 2.17 20.64
CA GLY A 201 -4.54 1.83 21.96
C GLY A 201 -3.12 2.35 22.18
N ASN A 202 -2.23 2.16 21.21
CA ASN A 202 -0.84 2.59 21.33
C ASN A 202 -0.71 4.12 21.27
N ILE A 203 -1.52 4.79 20.44
CA ILE A 203 -1.60 6.25 20.38
C ILE A 203 -1.99 6.84 21.75
N VAL A 204 -3.04 6.29 22.37
CA VAL A 204 -3.51 6.74 23.70
C VAL A 204 -2.43 6.54 24.77
N SER A 205 -1.70 5.42 24.75
CA SER A 205 -0.56 5.23 25.65
C SER A 205 0.52 6.30 25.45
N GLY A 206 0.81 6.66 24.19
CA GLY A 206 1.78 7.70 23.87
C GLY A 206 1.33 9.07 24.38
N ILE A 207 0.03 9.39 24.29
CA ILE A 207 -0.54 10.60 24.87
C ILE A 207 -0.34 10.63 26.39
N ASP A 208 -0.70 9.53 27.06
CA ASP A 208 -0.57 9.41 28.52
C ASP A 208 0.89 9.50 28.99
N LEU A 209 1.80 8.83 28.28
CA LEU A 209 3.22 8.84 28.62
C LEU A 209 3.83 10.22 28.38
N THR A 210 3.50 10.87 27.26
CA THR A 210 3.98 12.24 26.95
C THR A 210 3.53 13.23 28.02
N ARG A 211 2.30 13.12 28.51
CA ARG A 211 1.82 13.94 29.63
C ARG A 211 2.64 13.71 30.90
N ARG A 212 3.04 12.47 31.20
CA ARG A 212 3.79 12.13 32.43
C ARG A 212 5.27 12.52 32.35
N LEU A 213 5.89 12.34 31.19
CA LEU A 213 7.32 12.60 31.00
C LEU A 213 7.60 14.07 30.70
N ASN A 214 6.77 14.69 29.85
CA ASN A 214 7.04 16.02 29.30
C ASN A 214 6.08 17.09 29.84
N ASN A 215 5.05 16.71 30.61
CA ASN A 215 3.97 17.61 31.06
C ASN A 215 3.29 18.37 29.91
N GLN A 216 3.15 17.71 28.75
CA GLN A 216 2.51 18.28 27.56
C GLN A 216 1.19 17.59 27.25
N VAL A 217 0.21 18.38 26.80
CA VAL A 217 -1.04 17.87 26.20
C VAL A 217 -0.81 17.70 24.69
N VAL A 218 -0.98 16.46 24.25
CA VAL A 218 -0.83 16.00 22.86
C VAL A 218 -2.04 15.18 22.44
N HIS A 219 -2.23 15.02 21.15
CA HIS A 219 -3.47 14.53 20.55
C HIS A 219 -3.25 13.30 19.67
N GLY A 220 -4.34 12.60 19.37
CA GLY A 220 -4.34 11.41 18.54
C GLY A 220 -5.50 11.44 17.55
N LEU A 221 -5.27 10.94 16.33
CA LEU A 221 -6.27 10.78 15.29
C LEU A 221 -6.02 9.48 14.54
N THR A 222 -7.02 8.61 14.42
CA THR A 222 -6.91 7.40 13.59
C THR A 222 -7.69 7.51 12.30
N LEU A 223 -7.15 6.85 11.28
CA LEU A 223 -7.76 6.67 9.97
C LEU A 223 -8.58 5.37 9.95
N PRO A 224 -9.67 5.29 9.16
CA PRO A 224 -10.46 4.07 9.06
C PRO A 224 -9.61 2.91 8.51
N LEU A 225 -9.97 1.69 8.91
CA LEU A 225 -9.47 0.51 8.23
C LEU A 225 -10.06 0.45 6.83
N ILE A 226 -9.19 0.42 5.82
CA ILE A 226 -9.65 0.30 4.44
C ILE A 226 -10.16 -1.12 4.22
N THR A 227 -11.45 -1.22 3.95
CA THR A 227 -12.16 -2.47 3.65
C THR A 227 -12.85 -2.32 2.30
N LYS A 228 -13.00 -3.43 1.60
CA LYS A 228 -13.88 -3.50 0.43
C LYS A 228 -15.32 -3.70 0.88
N SER A 229 -16.26 -3.30 0.03
CA SER A 229 -17.70 -3.50 0.25
C SER A 229 -18.10 -4.99 0.41
N ASP A 230 -17.32 -5.90 -0.18
CA ASP A 230 -17.47 -7.35 -0.06
C ASP A 230 -16.95 -7.94 1.29
N GLY A 231 -16.40 -7.11 2.17
CA GLY A 231 -15.86 -7.52 3.47
C GLY A 231 -14.43 -8.08 3.43
N THR A 232 -13.81 -8.19 2.25
CA THR A 232 -12.42 -8.62 2.12
C THR A 232 -11.44 -7.51 2.55
N LYS A 233 -10.26 -7.92 3.02
CA LYS A 233 -9.20 -6.97 3.40
C LYS A 233 -8.67 -6.26 2.16
N PHE A 234 -8.63 -4.93 2.21
CA PHE A 234 -8.11 -4.11 1.14
C PHE A 234 -6.60 -4.35 0.92
N GLY A 235 -6.18 -4.46 -0.35
CA GLY A 235 -4.77 -4.62 -0.74
C GLY A 235 -4.18 -6.03 -0.58
N LYS A 236 -5.01 -7.05 -0.36
CA LYS A 236 -4.63 -8.45 -0.60
C LYS A 236 -5.38 -8.96 -1.83
N THR A 237 -4.65 -9.23 -2.90
CA THR A 237 -5.13 -10.00 -4.06
C THR A 237 -4.85 -11.49 -3.84
N GLU A 238 -5.38 -12.34 -4.72
CA GLU A 238 -4.99 -13.76 -4.77
C GLU A 238 -3.48 -13.94 -4.96
N SER A 239 -2.82 -12.98 -5.62
CA SER A 239 -1.38 -12.93 -5.87
C SER A 239 -0.53 -12.31 -4.76
N GLY A 240 -1.14 -11.73 -3.71
CA GLY A 240 -0.42 -11.16 -2.56
C GLY A 240 -0.71 -9.68 -2.31
N ALA A 241 0.30 -8.95 -1.83
CA ALA A 241 0.18 -7.51 -1.55
C ALA A 241 0.47 -6.69 -2.82
N ILE A 242 -0.22 -5.55 -2.96
CA ILE A 242 0.07 -4.55 -4.00
C ILE A 242 1.12 -3.59 -3.46
N TRP A 243 2.38 -3.81 -3.84
CA TRP A 243 3.54 -3.05 -3.37
C TRP A 243 3.64 -1.70 -4.07
N LEU A 244 4.33 -0.74 -3.44
CA LEU A 244 4.68 0.54 -4.07
C LEU A 244 5.98 0.46 -4.88
N ASP A 245 6.81 -0.56 -4.63
CA ASP A 245 8.05 -0.84 -5.38
C ASP A 245 7.73 -1.49 -6.73
N SER A 246 8.16 -0.85 -7.81
CA SER A 246 7.94 -1.31 -9.19
C SER A 246 8.57 -2.67 -9.52
N ASN A 247 9.54 -3.12 -8.72
CA ASN A 247 10.17 -4.44 -8.89
C ASN A 247 9.39 -5.56 -8.20
N LYS A 248 8.40 -5.22 -7.35
CA LYS A 248 7.54 -6.19 -6.65
C LYS A 248 6.11 -6.15 -7.15
N THR A 249 5.64 -4.98 -7.58
CA THR A 249 4.39 -4.83 -8.31
C THR A 249 4.63 -3.90 -9.47
N SER A 250 4.46 -4.37 -10.71
CA SER A 250 4.71 -3.52 -11.87
C SER A 250 3.74 -2.32 -11.91
N PRO A 251 4.14 -1.17 -12.50
CA PRO A 251 3.22 -0.06 -12.75
C PRO A 251 1.95 -0.49 -13.47
N TYR A 252 2.05 -1.45 -14.40
CA TYR A 252 0.90 -2.07 -15.05
C TYR A 252 -0.04 -2.78 -14.06
N ALA A 253 0.47 -3.71 -13.24
CA ALA A 253 -0.34 -4.43 -12.27
C ALA A 253 -0.94 -3.50 -11.21
N PHE A 254 -0.18 -2.49 -10.79
CA PHE A 254 -0.65 -1.43 -9.90
C PHE A 254 -1.81 -0.65 -10.52
N TYR A 255 -1.68 -0.20 -11.77
CA TYR A 255 -2.75 0.48 -12.51
C TYR A 255 -3.99 -0.41 -12.68
N GLN A 256 -3.81 -1.68 -13.07
CA GLN A 256 -4.90 -2.63 -13.24
C GLN A 256 -5.62 -2.92 -11.92
N PHE A 257 -4.92 -2.97 -10.79
CA PHE A 257 -5.55 -3.13 -9.49
C PHE A 257 -6.59 -2.02 -9.23
N TRP A 258 -6.23 -0.76 -9.47
CA TRP A 258 -7.13 0.37 -9.27
C TRP A 258 -8.22 0.44 -10.33
N LEU A 259 -7.91 0.10 -11.58
CA LEU A 259 -8.88 0.08 -12.68
C LEU A 259 -9.98 -0.98 -12.46
N ASN A 260 -9.67 -2.05 -11.73
CA ASN A 260 -10.59 -3.12 -11.38
C ASN A 260 -11.28 -2.90 -10.01
N THR A 261 -11.26 -1.68 -9.49
CA THR A 261 -12.02 -1.33 -8.27
C THR A 261 -13.52 -1.45 -8.51
N ASP A 262 -14.23 -2.05 -7.55
CA ASP A 262 -15.68 -2.19 -7.60
C ASP A 262 -16.38 -0.82 -7.58
N ASP A 263 -17.50 -0.70 -8.30
CA ASP A 263 -18.31 0.53 -8.38
C ASP A 263 -18.75 1.03 -6.99
N ALA A 264 -18.97 0.10 -6.05
CA ALA A 264 -19.37 0.42 -4.68
C ALA A 264 -18.26 1.09 -3.84
N ASP A 265 -16.99 0.91 -4.24
CA ASP A 265 -15.83 1.34 -3.46
C ASP A 265 -15.07 2.51 -4.12
N VAL A 266 -15.16 2.66 -5.45
CA VAL A 266 -14.33 3.60 -6.23
C VAL A 266 -14.44 5.04 -5.76
N TYR A 267 -15.63 5.56 -5.47
CA TYR A 267 -15.80 6.93 -5.01
C TYR A 267 -15.31 7.15 -3.58
N ARG A 268 -15.36 6.11 -2.73
CA ARG A 268 -14.74 6.16 -1.41
C ARG A 268 -13.22 6.17 -1.54
N PHE A 269 -12.66 5.38 -2.44
CA PHE A 269 -11.22 5.37 -2.69
C PHE A 269 -10.72 6.66 -3.35
N LEU A 270 -11.51 7.30 -4.22
CA LEU A 270 -11.20 8.65 -4.70
C LEU A 270 -11.07 9.64 -3.54
N ARG A 271 -11.99 9.61 -2.57
CA ARG A 271 -11.95 10.48 -1.38
C ARG A 271 -10.74 10.20 -0.49
N TYR A 272 -10.37 8.94 -0.32
CA TYR A 272 -9.26 8.52 0.54
C TYR A 272 -7.89 8.78 -0.07
N TYR A 273 -7.70 8.33 -1.31
CA TYR A 273 -6.38 8.18 -1.92
C TYR A 273 -5.97 9.35 -2.81
N THR A 274 -6.91 10.15 -3.31
CA THR A 274 -6.59 11.23 -4.25
C THR A 274 -6.65 12.62 -3.59
N PHE A 275 -6.04 13.59 -4.27
CA PHE A 275 -6.13 15.01 -3.89
C PHE A 275 -7.17 15.78 -4.73
N LEU A 276 -8.06 15.07 -5.42
CA LEU A 276 -9.22 15.70 -6.08
C LEU A 276 -10.08 16.40 -5.04
N SER A 277 -10.70 17.52 -5.44
CA SER A 277 -11.65 18.22 -4.59
C SER A 277 -12.90 17.35 -4.37
N LEU A 278 -13.58 17.53 -3.23
CA LEU A 278 -14.83 16.82 -2.96
C LEU A 278 -15.89 17.10 -4.05
N SER A 279 -15.93 18.34 -4.56
CA SER A 279 -16.80 18.72 -5.68
C SER A 279 -16.47 18.00 -6.98
N ASP A 280 -15.18 17.79 -7.31
CA ASP A 280 -14.79 17.03 -8.51
C ASP A 280 -15.21 15.57 -8.39
N ILE A 281 -15.04 14.98 -7.20
CA ILE A 281 -15.45 13.59 -6.94
C ILE A 281 -16.98 13.46 -7.05
N GLU A 282 -17.73 14.41 -6.51
CA GLU A 282 -19.20 14.44 -6.64
C GLU A 282 -19.64 14.60 -8.09
N ALA A 283 -18.97 15.44 -8.87
CA ALA A 283 -19.26 15.62 -10.29
C ALA A 283 -19.01 14.32 -11.09
N ILE A 284 -17.88 13.64 -10.83
CA ILE A 284 -17.57 12.33 -11.44
C ILE A 284 -18.68 11.32 -11.08
N GLU A 285 -19.07 11.25 -9.81
CA GLU A 285 -20.11 10.33 -9.33
C GLU A 285 -21.48 10.60 -9.98
N GLN A 286 -21.86 11.87 -10.15
CA GLN A 286 -23.10 12.25 -10.83
C GLN A 286 -23.06 11.92 -12.32
N GLN A 287 -21.94 12.18 -12.99
CA GLN A 287 -21.78 11.89 -14.41
C GLN A 287 -21.83 10.38 -14.68
N ASP A 288 -21.17 9.57 -13.85
CA ASP A 288 -21.19 8.11 -13.97
C ASP A 288 -22.58 7.53 -13.71
N LYS A 289 -23.33 8.09 -12.74
CA LYS A 289 -24.73 7.72 -12.50
C LYS A 289 -25.67 8.09 -13.64
N ALA A 290 -25.39 9.18 -14.36
CA ALA A 290 -26.20 9.64 -15.49
C ALA A 290 -25.84 8.94 -16.81
N SER A 291 -24.62 8.40 -16.92
CA SER A 291 -24.13 7.71 -18.11
C SER A 291 -24.68 6.29 -18.22
N THR A 292 -24.97 5.84 -19.45
CA THR A 292 -25.29 4.43 -19.74
C THR A 292 -24.03 3.59 -20.05
N GLY A 293 -22.86 4.23 -20.05
CA GLY A 293 -21.57 3.61 -20.37
C GLY A 293 -20.86 3.02 -19.15
N LYS A 294 -19.61 2.60 -19.36
CA LYS A 294 -18.73 2.20 -18.24
C LYS A 294 -18.42 3.45 -17.38
N PRO A 295 -18.49 3.36 -16.05
CA PRO A 295 -18.08 4.45 -15.16
C PRO A 295 -16.64 4.87 -15.43
N GLN A 296 -16.37 6.17 -15.35
CA GLN A 296 -15.04 6.74 -15.54
C GLN A 296 -14.22 6.77 -14.23
N ALA A 297 -14.88 6.68 -13.08
CA ALA A 297 -14.25 6.81 -11.77
C ALA A 297 -13.05 5.87 -11.55
N GLN A 298 -13.10 4.62 -12.02
CA GLN A 298 -12.00 3.67 -11.88
C GLN A 298 -10.78 4.08 -12.69
N GLN A 299 -10.99 4.60 -13.89
CA GLN A 299 -9.91 5.10 -14.73
C GLN A 299 -9.26 6.32 -14.07
N VAL A 300 -10.07 7.26 -13.57
CA VAL A 300 -9.56 8.43 -12.84
C VAL A 300 -8.75 7.98 -11.61
N LEU A 301 -9.27 7.03 -10.82
CA LEU A 301 -8.56 6.51 -9.64
C LEU A 301 -7.22 5.88 -10.02
N ALA A 302 -7.20 5.02 -11.05
CA ALA A 302 -5.99 4.35 -11.51
C ALA A 302 -4.95 5.35 -12.03
N GLU A 303 -5.38 6.33 -12.82
CA GLU A 303 -4.49 7.38 -13.34
C GLU A 303 -3.89 8.23 -12.22
N GLN A 304 -4.71 8.68 -11.26
CA GLN A 304 -4.25 9.50 -10.14
C GLN A 304 -3.20 8.76 -9.30
N LEU A 305 -3.45 7.48 -8.98
CA LEU A 305 -2.58 6.73 -8.07
C LEU A 305 -1.33 6.18 -8.74
N THR A 306 -1.43 5.70 -9.98
CA THR A 306 -0.23 5.27 -10.72
C THR A 306 0.68 6.47 -10.99
N ARG A 307 0.12 7.64 -11.33
CA ARG A 307 0.92 8.88 -11.45
C ARG A 307 1.56 9.27 -10.12
N PHE A 308 0.82 9.17 -9.01
CA PHE A 308 1.35 9.53 -7.70
C PHE A 308 2.52 8.63 -7.29
N VAL A 309 2.41 7.32 -7.48
CA VAL A 309 3.41 6.35 -6.98
C VAL A 309 4.56 6.12 -7.99
N HIS A 310 4.26 6.04 -9.28
CA HIS A 310 5.20 5.65 -10.33
C HIS A 310 5.51 6.78 -11.34
N GLY A 311 5.03 8.00 -11.07
CA GLY A 311 5.23 9.15 -11.95
C GLY A 311 4.46 9.06 -13.26
N GLU A 312 4.65 10.08 -14.10
CA GLU A 312 3.98 10.16 -15.40
C GLU A 312 4.44 9.04 -16.35
N GLU A 313 5.74 8.69 -16.32
CA GLU A 313 6.27 7.61 -17.15
C GLU A 313 5.67 6.25 -16.80
N GLY A 314 5.56 5.92 -15.50
CA GLY A 314 4.94 4.69 -15.04
C GLY A 314 3.47 4.60 -15.43
N LEU A 315 2.73 5.72 -15.35
CA LEU A 315 1.35 5.79 -15.83
C LEU A 315 1.24 5.54 -17.34
N LEU A 316 2.02 6.27 -18.14
CA LEU A 316 1.98 6.13 -19.60
C LEU A 316 2.37 4.72 -20.03
N SER A 317 3.33 4.11 -19.35
CA SER A 317 3.72 2.71 -19.55
C SER A 317 2.57 1.75 -19.26
N ALA A 318 1.90 1.88 -18.11
CA ALA A 318 0.76 1.06 -17.76
C ALA A 318 -0.41 1.22 -18.75
N GLN A 319 -0.68 2.44 -19.22
CA GLN A 319 -1.70 2.73 -20.23
C GLN A 319 -1.36 2.11 -21.59
N ARG A 320 -0.10 2.21 -22.05
CA ARG A 320 0.36 1.57 -23.30
C ARG A 320 0.22 0.07 -23.24
N ILE A 321 0.66 -0.57 -22.15
CA ILE A 321 0.48 -2.01 -21.95
C ILE A 321 -1.00 -2.40 -21.99
N THR A 322 -1.86 -1.65 -21.28
CA THR A 322 -3.30 -1.88 -21.26
C THR A 322 -3.92 -1.77 -22.66
N GLN A 323 -3.54 -0.74 -23.43
CA GLN A 323 -4.00 -0.53 -24.80
C GLN A 323 -3.50 -1.63 -25.75
N ALA A 324 -2.22 -2.01 -25.66
CA ALA A 324 -1.62 -3.05 -26.49
C ALA A 324 -2.29 -4.40 -26.26
N LEU A 325 -2.55 -4.76 -25.00
CA LEU A 325 -3.30 -5.98 -24.65
C LEU A 325 -4.73 -5.98 -25.21
N PHE A 326 -5.40 -4.83 -25.19
CA PHE A 326 -6.78 -4.73 -25.67
C PHE A 326 -6.88 -4.70 -27.21
N ARG A 327 -5.98 -3.99 -27.89
CA ARG A 327 -6.00 -3.79 -29.35
C ARG A 327 -5.21 -4.86 -30.12
N GLY A 328 -4.35 -5.61 -29.45
CA GLY A 328 -3.42 -6.54 -30.09
C GLY A 328 -2.24 -5.82 -30.76
N GLU A 329 -1.75 -4.75 -30.17
CA GLU A 329 -0.64 -3.93 -30.71
C GLU A 329 0.67 -4.20 -29.93
N MET A 330 1.03 -5.48 -29.75
CA MET A 330 2.14 -5.87 -28.85
C MET A 330 3.52 -5.45 -29.36
N ASN A 331 3.65 -5.24 -30.67
CA ASN A 331 4.86 -4.75 -31.32
C ASN A 331 5.24 -3.31 -30.93
N GLN A 332 4.33 -2.55 -30.31
CA GLN A 332 4.60 -1.20 -29.81
C GLN A 332 5.21 -1.21 -28.41
N LEU A 333 5.20 -2.35 -27.72
CA LEU A 333 5.73 -2.45 -26.35
C LEU A 333 7.25 -2.50 -26.39
N SER A 334 7.86 -1.80 -25.44
CA SER A 334 9.29 -1.89 -25.14
C SER A 334 9.62 -3.18 -24.38
N LEU A 335 10.90 -3.55 -24.35
CA LEU A 335 11.38 -4.67 -23.54
C LEU A 335 11.04 -4.49 -22.05
N ALA A 336 11.16 -3.28 -21.51
CA ALA A 336 10.81 -2.98 -20.12
C ALA A 336 9.32 -3.18 -19.82
N GLU A 337 8.44 -2.87 -20.78
CA GLU A 337 7.00 -3.11 -20.67
C GLU A 337 6.65 -4.60 -20.72
N LEU A 338 7.34 -5.39 -21.55
CA LEU A 338 7.21 -6.86 -21.55
C LEU A 338 7.72 -7.47 -20.24
N GLN A 339 8.75 -6.90 -19.63
CA GLN A 339 9.23 -7.33 -18.31
C GLN A 339 8.22 -7.06 -17.19
N GLN A 340 7.39 -6.01 -17.31
CA GLN A 340 6.26 -5.82 -16.39
C GLN A 340 5.21 -6.94 -16.55
N LEU A 341 4.94 -7.36 -17.79
CA LEU A 341 4.07 -8.51 -18.05
C LEU A 341 4.67 -9.81 -17.50
N GLU A 342 5.99 -10.01 -17.59
CA GLU A 342 6.71 -11.15 -17.01
C GLU A 342 6.63 -11.16 -15.48
N LEU A 343 6.77 -10.00 -14.85
CA LEU A 343 6.80 -9.88 -13.38
C LEU A 343 5.46 -10.31 -12.77
N ASP A 344 4.37 -9.67 -13.18
CA ASP A 344 3.06 -9.86 -12.56
C ASP A 344 1.87 -9.46 -13.46
N GLY A 345 2.12 -9.00 -14.69
CA GLY A 345 1.04 -8.57 -15.58
C GLY A 345 0.30 -9.72 -16.26
N LEU A 346 0.98 -10.84 -16.55
CA LEU A 346 0.40 -12.05 -17.16
C LEU A 346 1.02 -13.33 -16.57
N PRO A 347 0.30 -14.46 -16.60
CA PRO A 347 0.91 -15.77 -16.38
C PRO A 347 2.05 -16.00 -17.39
N CYS A 348 3.28 -16.12 -16.88
CA CYS A 348 4.49 -16.28 -17.69
C CYS A 348 5.03 -17.70 -17.61
N TYR A 349 5.38 -18.28 -18.76
CA TYR A 349 5.89 -19.64 -18.90
C TYR A 349 7.19 -19.64 -19.69
N GLN A 350 8.19 -20.39 -19.22
CA GLN A 350 9.48 -20.53 -19.90
C GLN A 350 9.52 -21.77 -20.78
N THR A 351 10.15 -21.68 -21.95
CA THR A 351 10.29 -22.82 -22.85
C THR A 351 11.47 -22.66 -23.82
N ASP A 352 12.11 -23.79 -24.14
CA ASP A 352 13.08 -23.91 -25.23
C ASP A 352 12.40 -24.19 -26.58
N ASN A 353 11.12 -24.56 -26.57
CA ASN A 353 10.39 -24.99 -27.74
C ASN A 353 9.53 -23.85 -28.29
N SER A 354 10.10 -23.10 -29.22
CA SER A 354 9.50 -21.89 -29.80
C SER A 354 8.69 -22.13 -31.08
N ASP A 355 8.74 -23.34 -31.63
CA ASP A 355 8.38 -23.56 -33.04
C ASP A 355 6.96 -24.10 -33.22
N SER A 356 6.32 -24.59 -32.16
CA SER A 356 5.00 -25.23 -32.22
C SER A 356 3.98 -24.50 -31.36
N LEU A 357 3.05 -23.78 -32.01
CA LEU A 357 1.97 -23.07 -31.34
C LEU A 357 1.09 -23.99 -30.51
N ILE A 358 0.83 -25.20 -31.00
CA ILE A 358 0.03 -26.20 -30.27
C ILE A 358 0.71 -26.59 -28.96
N GLU A 359 2.04 -26.71 -28.95
CA GLU A 359 2.78 -27.05 -27.74
C GLU A 359 2.87 -25.85 -26.79
N LEU A 360 3.07 -24.64 -27.30
CA LEU A 360 2.99 -23.42 -26.51
C LEU A 360 1.62 -23.26 -25.83
N MET A 361 0.52 -23.55 -26.53
CA MET A 361 -0.83 -23.49 -25.95
C MET A 361 -1.06 -24.49 -24.81
N LEU A 362 -0.35 -25.62 -24.82
CA LEU A 362 -0.39 -26.60 -23.73
C LEU A 362 0.48 -26.18 -22.56
N VAL A 363 1.70 -25.71 -22.84
CA VAL A 363 2.63 -25.19 -21.82
C VAL A 363 1.98 -24.05 -21.04
N THR A 364 1.33 -23.13 -21.74
CA THR A 364 0.62 -21.98 -21.16
C THR A 364 -0.72 -22.33 -20.55
N GLN A 365 -1.16 -23.59 -20.62
CA GLN A 365 -2.46 -24.07 -20.17
C GLN A 365 -3.65 -23.33 -20.80
N LEU A 366 -3.42 -22.60 -21.89
CA LEU A 366 -4.51 -21.97 -22.65
C LEU A 366 -5.43 -23.04 -23.22
N ALA A 367 -4.90 -24.22 -23.57
CA ALA A 367 -5.61 -25.45 -23.96
C ALA A 367 -5.27 -26.64 -23.05
N SER A 368 -6.23 -27.55 -22.87
CA SER A 368 -6.06 -28.77 -22.08
C SER A 368 -5.58 -29.98 -22.88
N SER A 369 -5.65 -29.92 -24.22
CA SER A 369 -5.20 -31.02 -25.10
C SER A 369 -4.82 -30.54 -26.50
N LYS A 370 -3.95 -31.28 -27.21
CA LYS A 370 -3.57 -30.99 -28.61
C LYS A 370 -4.80 -30.90 -29.52
N ARG A 371 -5.82 -31.73 -29.29
CA ARG A 371 -7.07 -31.71 -30.05
C ARG A 371 -7.80 -30.38 -29.90
N GLN A 372 -7.95 -29.91 -28.66
CA GLN A 372 -8.62 -28.63 -28.37
C GLN A 372 -7.82 -27.44 -28.92
N ALA A 373 -6.49 -27.47 -28.81
CA ALA A 373 -5.64 -26.41 -29.34
C ALA A 373 -5.81 -26.26 -30.87
N ARG A 374 -5.82 -27.38 -31.61
CA ARG A 374 -6.06 -27.38 -33.06
C ARG A 374 -7.45 -26.89 -33.43
N GLU A 375 -8.46 -27.27 -32.67
CA GLU A 375 -9.83 -26.81 -32.87
C GLU A 375 -9.92 -25.29 -32.74
N TRP A 376 -9.33 -24.70 -31.71
CA TRP A 376 -9.34 -23.24 -31.53
C TRP A 376 -8.49 -22.49 -32.55
N LEU A 377 -7.36 -23.07 -32.97
CA LEU A 377 -6.55 -22.53 -34.05
C LEU A 377 -7.35 -22.48 -35.36
N ALA A 378 -8.00 -23.60 -35.73
CA ALA A 378 -8.84 -23.69 -36.92
C ALA A 378 -10.03 -22.71 -36.87
N ASN A 379 -10.61 -22.51 -35.68
CA ASN A 379 -11.66 -21.52 -35.46
C ASN A 379 -11.15 -20.06 -35.43
N GLY A 380 -9.83 -19.84 -35.53
CA GLY A 380 -9.22 -18.51 -35.51
C GLY A 380 -9.30 -17.80 -34.17
N ALA A 381 -9.41 -18.55 -33.08
CA ALA A 381 -9.53 -18.02 -31.73
C ALA A 381 -8.17 -17.69 -31.09
N ILE A 382 -7.06 -17.98 -31.78
CA ILE A 382 -5.70 -17.83 -31.25
C ILE A 382 -4.99 -16.68 -31.97
N ARG A 383 -4.35 -15.83 -31.17
CA ARG A 383 -3.48 -14.76 -31.63
C ARG A 383 -2.12 -14.82 -30.95
N ILE A 384 -1.08 -14.42 -31.65
CA ILE A 384 0.26 -14.22 -31.10
C ILE A 384 0.67 -12.80 -31.41
N ASN A 385 1.09 -12.07 -30.38
CA ASN A 385 1.48 -10.66 -30.47
C ASN A 385 0.40 -9.77 -31.13
N GLY A 386 -0.86 -10.21 -31.06
CA GLY A 386 -2.03 -9.56 -31.66
C GLY A 386 -2.43 -10.07 -33.05
N GLU A 387 -1.55 -10.80 -33.74
CA GLU A 387 -1.80 -11.35 -35.06
C GLU A 387 -2.54 -12.69 -34.98
N ARG A 388 -3.56 -12.87 -35.84
CA ARG A 388 -4.35 -14.11 -35.87
C ARG A 388 -3.52 -15.21 -36.52
N MET A 389 -3.43 -16.36 -35.85
CA MET A 389 -2.70 -17.51 -36.34
C MET A 389 -3.63 -18.48 -37.08
N ASP A 390 -3.12 -19.07 -38.16
CA ASP A 390 -3.78 -20.11 -38.97
C ASP A 390 -2.92 -21.37 -39.17
N GLN A 391 -1.63 -21.32 -38.80
CA GLN A 391 -0.68 -22.43 -38.90
C GLN A 391 -0.17 -22.87 -37.52
N GLU A 392 0.18 -24.16 -37.40
CA GLU A 392 0.73 -24.73 -36.16
C GLU A 392 2.19 -24.30 -35.93
N GLN A 393 2.91 -24.00 -37.01
CA GLN A 393 4.35 -23.77 -36.98
C GLN A 393 4.65 -22.28 -36.84
N LEU A 394 5.47 -21.93 -35.86
CA LEU A 394 5.88 -20.57 -35.56
C LEU A 394 7.22 -20.27 -36.21
N SER A 395 7.29 -19.11 -36.85
CA SER A 395 8.54 -18.51 -37.30
C SER A 395 9.20 -17.81 -36.11
N SER A 396 10.53 -17.91 -35.99
CA SER A 396 11.31 -17.19 -34.98
C SER A 396 11.14 -15.66 -35.08
N GLN A 397 10.74 -15.14 -36.24
CA GLN A 397 10.50 -13.71 -36.46
C GLN A 397 9.30 -13.15 -35.69
N PHE A 398 8.45 -14.02 -35.12
CA PHE A 398 7.36 -13.57 -34.27
C PHE A 398 7.86 -13.13 -32.90
N ALA A 399 9.05 -13.54 -32.44
CA ALA A 399 9.47 -13.28 -31.06
C ALA A 399 9.69 -11.78 -30.83
N LEU A 400 9.01 -11.21 -29.84
CA LEU A 400 9.24 -9.83 -29.42
C LEU A 400 10.58 -9.77 -28.71
N PHE A 401 11.50 -8.94 -29.25
CA PHE A 401 12.88 -8.80 -28.77
C PHE A 401 13.62 -10.15 -28.66
N ASP A 402 13.32 -11.09 -29.56
CA ASP A 402 13.86 -12.45 -29.58
C ASP A 402 13.67 -13.21 -28.25
N ARG A 403 12.72 -12.77 -27.41
CA ARG A 403 12.59 -13.24 -26.03
C ARG A 403 11.16 -13.58 -25.62
N TYR A 404 10.13 -12.97 -26.22
CA TYR A 404 8.76 -13.15 -25.75
C TYR A 404 7.74 -13.47 -26.85
N TYR A 405 6.74 -14.28 -26.50
CA TYR A 405 5.45 -14.35 -27.20
C TYR A 405 4.31 -13.98 -26.26
N VAL A 406 3.40 -13.13 -26.71
CA VAL A 406 2.12 -12.89 -26.03
C VAL A 406 1.04 -13.70 -26.74
N ILE A 407 0.58 -14.78 -26.13
CA ILE A 407 -0.45 -15.65 -26.68
C ILE A 407 -1.81 -15.24 -26.12
N GLN A 408 -2.76 -15.00 -27.01
CA GLN A 408 -4.14 -14.66 -26.66
C GLN A 408 -5.11 -15.71 -27.19
N ARG A 409 -6.00 -16.20 -26.31
CA ARG A 409 -7.15 -17.04 -26.65
C ARG A 409 -8.45 -16.27 -26.46
N GLY A 410 -9.23 -16.16 -27.53
CA GLY A 410 -10.48 -15.40 -27.52
C GLY A 410 -10.23 -13.92 -27.19
N LYS A 411 -11.01 -13.35 -26.26
CA LYS A 411 -10.94 -11.91 -25.94
C LYS A 411 -10.13 -11.56 -24.69
N LYS A 412 -10.08 -12.45 -23.69
CA LYS A 412 -9.61 -12.12 -22.34
C LYS A 412 -8.52 -13.04 -21.78
N GLN A 413 -8.22 -14.15 -22.46
CA GLN A 413 -7.29 -15.15 -21.93
C GLN A 413 -5.93 -14.90 -22.56
N PHE A 414 -4.95 -14.53 -21.75
CA PHE A 414 -3.61 -14.18 -22.20
C PHE A 414 -2.59 -14.99 -21.42
N ALA A 415 -1.48 -15.34 -22.08
CA ALA A 415 -0.30 -15.91 -21.46
C ALA A 415 0.95 -15.30 -22.11
N LEU A 416 1.99 -15.09 -21.30
CA LEU A 416 3.30 -14.70 -21.78
C LEU A 416 4.17 -15.95 -21.86
N VAL A 417 4.88 -16.13 -22.96
CA VAL A 417 5.93 -17.13 -23.10
C VAL A 417 7.26 -16.42 -23.17
N LYS A 418 8.22 -16.86 -22.35
CA LYS A 418 9.61 -16.41 -22.38
C LYS A 418 10.47 -17.51 -23.00
N LEU A 419 11.21 -17.13 -24.04
CA LEU A 419 12.22 -17.95 -24.68
C LEU A 419 13.50 -17.92 -23.85
N ASN A 420 14.18 -19.06 -23.79
CA ASN A 420 15.44 -19.23 -23.06
C ASN A 420 16.65 -18.70 -23.81
#